data_AF-A0A817PWN2-F1
#
_entry.id   AF-A0A817PWN2-F1
#
_cell.length_a   1.000
_cell.length_b   1.000
_cell.length_c   1.000
_cell.angle_alpha   90.00
_cell.angle_beta   90.00
_cell.angle_gamma   90.00
#
_symmetry.space_group_name_H-M   'P 1'
#
loop_
_entity.id
_entity.type
_entity.pdbx_description
1 polymer ?
#
loop_
_entity_poly.entity_id
_entity_poly.type
_entity_poly.pdbx_seq_one_letter_code
_entity_poly.pdbx_strand_id
1 'polypeptide(L)'
;MTSLPNLSSKYIVFSYNKKHEELVLKIYNYFKNENLPVWINVQDEINKDIYTSRDSIVEKISVVVCFMTPMYQASKYCQQQVEFAKSQGIPIVACRLLPNWKPSGWLNKITSDLLTINLQGINQRNFQEKINKLQEKIIWLLENKTNSEILSNSFVDESLIG
;
A
#
# COMPACT_ATOMS: atom_id res chain seq x y z
N MET A 1 8.69 15.95 -14.08
CA MET A 1 7.50 15.66 -13.25
C MET A 1 6.53 14.89 -14.12
N THR A 2 6.50 13.57 -13.98
CA THR A 2 5.58 12.71 -14.73
C THR A 2 4.19 12.86 -14.11
N SER A 3 3.18 13.19 -14.90
CA SER A 3 1.81 13.31 -14.43
C SER A 3 1.32 11.96 -13.91
N LEU A 4 0.70 11.97 -12.73
CA LEU A 4 0.11 10.80 -12.10
C LEU A 4 -0.93 10.14 -13.03
N PRO A 5 -0.92 8.81 -13.20
CA PRO A 5 -1.96 8.13 -13.98
C PRO A 5 -3.35 8.44 -13.40
N ASN A 6 -4.38 8.50 -14.27
CA ASN A 6 -5.75 8.78 -13.87
C ASN A 6 -6.28 7.67 -12.94
N LEU A 7 -6.24 7.91 -11.63
CA LEU A 7 -6.60 6.96 -10.56
C LEU A 7 -8.06 7.06 -10.12
N SER A 8 -8.99 7.47 -11.00
CA SER A 8 -10.36 7.92 -10.66
C SER A 8 -11.24 6.93 -9.86
N SER A 9 -10.77 5.74 -9.51
CA SER A 9 -11.48 4.80 -8.60
C SER A 9 -10.55 3.89 -7.78
N LYS A 10 -9.26 4.20 -7.64
CA LYS A 10 -8.24 3.25 -7.16
C LYS A 10 -7.44 3.82 -5.97
N TYR A 11 -7.53 3.20 -4.79
CA TYR A 11 -6.93 3.65 -3.52
C TYR A 11 -5.58 2.99 -3.21
N ILE A 12 -4.68 3.76 -2.59
CA ILE A 12 -3.48 3.27 -1.91
C ILE A 12 -3.83 3.09 -0.43
N VAL A 13 -3.75 1.86 0.09
CA VAL A 13 -4.11 1.57 1.49
C VAL A 13 -2.87 1.53 2.36
N PHE A 14 -2.85 2.34 3.41
CA PHE A 14 -1.79 2.32 4.43
C PHE A 14 -2.18 1.39 5.57
N SER A 15 -1.47 0.26 5.67
CA SER A 15 -1.64 -0.72 6.73
C SER A 15 -0.54 -0.54 7.77
N TYR A 16 -0.93 -0.26 9.01
CA TYR A 16 -0.02 0.03 10.11
C TYR A 16 -0.60 -0.43 11.46
N ASN A 17 0.26 -0.51 12.47
CA ASN A 17 -0.17 -0.69 13.86
C ASN A 17 -0.34 0.68 14.52
N LYS A 18 -1.41 0.88 15.31
CA LYS A 18 -1.77 2.15 15.98
C LYS A 18 -0.62 2.84 16.73
N LYS A 19 0.35 2.08 17.27
CA LYS A 19 1.54 2.66 17.91
C LYS A 19 2.40 3.56 17.01
N HIS A 20 2.21 3.49 15.68
CA HIS A 20 2.93 4.30 14.71
C HIS A 20 2.00 5.23 13.92
N GLU A 21 0.78 5.48 14.44
CA GLU A 21 -0.25 6.29 13.79
C GLU A 21 0.24 7.70 13.45
N GLU A 22 0.88 8.41 14.38
CA GLU A 22 1.37 9.77 14.16
C GLU A 22 2.28 9.88 12.92
N LEU A 23 3.25 8.96 12.81
CA LEU A 23 4.15 8.90 11.66
C LEU A 23 3.38 8.60 10.36
N VAL A 24 2.46 7.63 10.40
CA VAL A 24 1.70 7.22 9.21
C VAL A 24 0.73 8.32 8.76
N LEU A 25 0.11 9.05 9.68
CA LEU A 25 -0.73 10.21 9.40
C LEU A 25 0.08 11.34 8.76
N LYS A 26 1.33 11.55 9.20
CA LYS A 26 2.21 12.53 8.55
C LYS A 26 2.52 12.15 7.10
N ILE A 27 2.78 10.87 6.84
CA ILE A 27 3.02 10.37 5.48
C ILE A 27 1.73 10.46 4.65
N TYR A 28 0.58 10.08 5.23
CA TYR A 28 -0.73 10.20 4.60
C TYR A 28 -1.00 11.64 4.13
N ASN A 29 -0.81 12.63 5.01
CA ASN A 29 -1.02 14.03 4.69
C ASN A 29 -0.09 14.51 3.57
N TYR A 30 1.17 14.05 3.55
CA TYR A 30 2.09 14.33 2.45
C TYR A 30 1.53 13.79 1.12
N PHE A 31 1.13 12.52 1.05
CA PHE A 31 0.58 11.94 -0.17
C PHE A 31 -0.72 12.61 -0.61
N LYS A 32 -1.59 12.93 0.34
CA LYS A 32 -2.84 13.65 0.08
C LYS A 32 -2.58 15.02 -0.55
N ASN A 33 -1.57 15.76 -0.08
CA ASN A 33 -1.18 17.05 -0.64
C ASN A 33 -0.59 16.92 -2.07
N GLU A 34 0.00 15.76 -2.38
CA GLU A 34 0.44 15.40 -3.73
C GLU A 34 -0.70 14.86 -4.62
N ASN A 35 -1.97 15.01 -4.19
CA ASN A 35 -3.16 14.51 -4.88
C ASN A 35 -3.19 12.99 -5.14
N LEU A 36 -2.48 12.21 -4.31
CA LEU A 36 -2.56 10.75 -4.35
C LEU A 36 -3.80 10.26 -3.59
N PRO A 37 -4.61 9.35 -4.15
CA PRO A 37 -5.80 8.80 -3.50
C PRO A 37 -5.41 7.77 -2.44
N VAL A 38 -4.87 8.25 -1.32
CA VAL A 38 -4.49 7.41 -0.18
C VAL A 38 -5.68 7.22 0.76
N TRP A 39 -5.78 6.02 1.30
CA TRP A 39 -6.73 5.63 2.33
C TRP A 39 -5.99 5.04 3.53
N ILE A 40 -6.37 5.45 4.73
CA ILE A 40 -5.88 4.93 6.00
C ILE A 40 -7.07 4.31 6.73
N ASN A 41 -6.87 3.13 7.32
CA ASN A 41 -7.89 2.55 8.18
C ASN A 41 -7.55 2.92 9.63
N VAL A 42 -8.08 4.05 10.09
CA VAL A 42 -7.96 4.47 11.50
C VAL A 42 -8.92 3.60 12.30
N GLN A 43 -8.36 2.75 13.15
CA GLN A 43 -9.10 1.65 13.77
C GLN A 43 -9.98 2.09 14.96
N ASP A 44 -10.18 3.40 15.18
CA ASP A 44 -10.98 3.91 16.29
C ASP A 44 -11.92 5.04 15.83
N GLU A 45 -13.17 4.64 15.59
CA GLU A 45 -14.42 5.42 15.67
C GLU A 45 -14.67 6.66 14.78
N ILE A 46 -15.89 6.69 14.22
CA ILE A 46 -16.68 7.84 13.73
C ILE A 46 -16.30 8.39 12.33
N ASN A 47 -16.75 7.67 11.30
CA ASN A 47 -17.93 8.13 10.58
C ASN A 47 -18.65 6.92 9.99
N LYS A 48 -19.89 6.71 10.43
CA LYS A 48 -20.79 5.63 9.98
C LYS A 48 -21.15 5.71 8.49
N ASP A 49 -20.66 6.71 7.76
CA ASP A 49 -20.91 6.90 6.33
C ASP A 49 -19.87 6.22 5.42
N ILE A 50 -18.75 5.72 5.96
CA ILE A 50 -17.73 4.98 5.17
C ILE A 50 -17.75 3.48 5.50
N TYR A 51 -18.91 2.97 5.92
CA TYR A 51 -19.26 1.56 5.72
C TYR A 51 -19.95 1.38 4.37
N THR A 52 -19.47 2.05 3.31
CA THR A 52 -19.51 1.40 2.01
C THR A 52 -18.74 0.11 2.20
N SER A 53 -19.42 -1.04 2.07
CA SER A 53 -18.96 -2.36 2.50
C SER A 53 -17.45 -2.57 2.29
N ARG A 54 -16.77 -3.28 3.21
CA ARG A 54 -15.36 -3.67 3.01
C ARG A 54 -15.13 -4.20 1.59
N ASP A 55 -16.12 -4.92 1.06
CA ASP A 55 -16.18 -5.43 -0.31
C ASP A 55 -16.11 -4.33 -1.39
N SER A 56 -16.82 -3.21 -1.23
CA SER A 56 -16.80 -2.08 -2.17
C SER A 56 -15.49 -1.28 -2.20
N ILE A 57 -14.73 -1.28 -1.10
CA ILE A 57 -13.40 -0.66 -1.04
C ILE A 57 -12.35 -1.62 -1.60
N VAL A 58 -12.50 -2.92 -1.36
CA VAL A 58 -11.60 -3.97 -1.84
C VAL A 58 -11.42 -3.92 -3.36
N GLU A 59 -12.50 -3.80 -4.13
CA GLU A 59 -12.44 -3.69 -5.60
C GLU A 59 -11.67 -2.44 -6.07
N LYS A 60 -11.57 -1.46 -5.19
CA LYS A 60 -10.91 -0.18 -5.43
C LYS A 60 -9.48 -0.16 -4.91
N ILE A 61 -8.98 -1.19 -4.22
CA ILE A 61 -7.59 -1.17 -3.72
C ILE A 61 -6.62 -1.47 -4.86
N SER A 62 -5.62 -0.60 -5.02
CA SER A 62 -4.57 -0.81 -6.03
C SER A 62 -3.22 -1.18 -5.46
N VAL A 63 -2.91 -0.71 -4.26
CA VAL A 63 -1.66 -1.02 -3.56
C VAL A 63 -1.92 -1.04 -2.06
N VAL A 64 -1.29 -1.97 -1.34
CA VAL A 64 -1.23 -1.96 0.13
C VAL A 64 0.19 -1.66 0.59
N VAL A 65 0.37 -0.60 1.38
CA VAL A 65 1.65 -0.21 1.98
C VAL A 65 1.70 -0.70 3.43
N CYS A 66 2.60 -1.62 3.74
CA CYS A 66 2.76 -2.23 5.05
C CYS A 66 3.87 -1.53 5.84
N PHE A 67 3.51 -0.78 6.89
CA PHE A 67 4.47 -0.15 7.80
C PHE A 67 4.91 -1.16 8.88
N MET A 68 5.90 -1.97 8.53
CA MET A 68 6.32 -3.14 9.30
C MET A 68 7.13 -2.78 10.54
N THR A 69 6.70 -3.38 11.65
CA THR A 69 7.29 -3.34 12.99
C THR A 69 6.96 -4.65 13.73
N PRO A 70 7.59 -4.96 14.89
CA PRO A 70 7.17 -6.09 15.72
C PRO A 70 5.68 -6.03 16.09
N MET A 71 5.17 -4.84 16.44
CA MET A 71 3.76 -4.65 16.79
C MET A 71 2.82 -4.84 15.60
N TYR A 72 3.27 -4.47 14.40
CA TYR A 72 2.57 -4.80 13.16
C TYR A 72 2.50 -6.31 12.95
N GLN A 73 3.63 -7.00 13.12
CA GLN A 73 3.70 -8.47 13.00
C GLN A 73 2.82 -9.19 14.04
N ALA A 74 2.70 -8.64 15.25
CA ALA A 74 1.85 -9.21 16.30
C ALA A 74 0.36 -8.93 16.11
N SER A 75 -0.03 -8.02 15.21
CA SER A 75 -1.42 -7.63 15.00
C SER A 75 -2.14 -8.60 14.07
N LYS A 76 -3.10 -9.37 14.61
CA LYS A 76 -4.00 -10.23 13.82
C LYS A 76 -4.75 -9.46 12.74
N TYR A 77 -5.11 -8.21 13.03
CA TYR A 77 -5.80 -7.35 12.08
C TYR A 77 -4.92 -6.99 10.89
N CYS A 78 -3.67 -6.58 11.15
CA CYS A 78 -2.71 -6.27 10.09
C CYS A 78 -2.40 -7.53 9.26
N GLN A 79 -2.26 -8.69 9.93
CA GLN A 79 -2.09 -9.98 9.27
C GLN A 79 -3.24 -10.26 8.30
N GLN A 80 -4.50 -10.19 8.76
CA GLN A 80 -5.68 -10.45 7.94
C GLN A 80 -5.77 -9.52 6.72
N GLN A 81 -5.49 -8.23 6.88
CA GLN A 81 -5.50 -7.29 5.74
C GLN A 81 -4.46 -7.64 4.67
N VAL A 82 -3.25 -8.00 5.09
CA VAL A 82 -2.15 -8.28 4.15
C VAL A 82 -2.31 -9.65 3.50
N GLU A 83 -2.77 -10.64 4.25
CA GLU A 83 -3.12 -11.97 3.70
C GLU A 83 -4.24 -11.84 2.68
N PHE A 84 -5.26 -11.03 2.97
CA PHE A 84 -6.32 -10.71 2.03
C PHE A 84 -5.75 -10.06 0.76
N ALA A 85 -4.97 -8.99 0.89
CA ALA A 85 -4.37 -8.31 -0.26
C ALA A 85 -3.54 -9.26 -1.14
N LYS A 86 -2.74 -10.12 -0.50
CA LYS A 86 -1.95 -11.16 -1.20
C LYS A 86 -2.86 -12.15 -1.93
N SER A 87 -3.94 -12.61 -1.31
CA SER A 87 -4.89 -13.55 -1.94
C SER A 87 -5.60 -12.96 -3.17
N GLN A 88 -5.79 -11.64 -3.20
CA GLN A 88 -6.42 -10.92 -4.31
C GLN A 88 -5.41 -10.46 -5.38
N GLY A 89 -4.13 -10.82 -5.27
CA GLY A 89 -3.09 -10.35 -6.18
C GLY A 89 -2.87 -8.83 -6.12
N ILE A 90 -3.29 -8.17 -5.04
CA ILE A 90 -3.09 -6.73 -4.86
C ILE A 90 -1.61 -6.48 -4.53
N PRO A 91 -0.92 -5.60 -5.28
CA PRO A 91 0.47 -5.27 -4.99
C PRO A 91 0.69 -4.79 -3.56
N ILE A 92 1.77 -5.28 -2.94
CA ILE A 92 2.17 -4.91 -1.58
C ILE A 92 3.51 -4.19 -1.60
N VAL A 93 3.60 -3.06 -0.90
CA VAL A 93 4.86 -2.35 -0.61
C VAL A 93 5.22 -2.59 0.85
N ALA A 94 6.38 -3.21 1.09
CA ALA A 94 6.89 -3.46 2.42
C ALA A 94 7.76 -2.28 2.90
N CYS A 95 7.41 -1.63 4.00
CA CYS A 95 8.16 -0.51 4.58
C CYS A 95 8.72 -0.89 5.95
N ARG A 96 10.03 -0.75 6.18
CA ARG A 96 10.64 -1.00 7.49
C ARG A 96 10.83 0.30 8.27
N LEU A 97 10.29 0.36 9.48
CA LEU A 97 10.40 1.54 10.35
C LEU A 97 11.54 1.46 11.37
N LEU A 98 11.98 0.25 11.76
CA LEU A 98 12.91 0.04 12.88
C LEU A 98 14.25 -0.54 12.45
N PRO A 99 15.38 -0.07 13.03
CA PRO A 99 16.69 -0.63 12.79
C PRO A 99 16.82 -2.02 13.40
N ASN A 100 17.66 -2.86 12.79
CA ASN A 100 18.06 -4.18 13.30
C ASN A 100 16.92 -5.20 13.54
N TRP A 101 15.67 -4.87 13.24
CA TRP A 101 14.54 -5.79 13.30
C TRP A 101 14.14 -6.25 11.90
N LYS A 102 14.12 -7.57 11.65
CA LYS A 102 13.64 -8.18 10.41
C LYS A 102 12.29 -8.86 10.64
N PRO A 103 11.37 -8.87 9.66
CA PRO A 103 10.14 -9.63 9.78
C PRO A 103 10.44 -11.13 9.92
N SER A 104 9.55 -11.85 10.60
CA SER A 104 9.58 -13.31 10.74
C SER A 104 8.17 -13.89 10.63
N GLY A 105 8.04 -15.22 10.66
CA GLY A 105 6.74 -15.88 10.60
C GLY A 105 5.94 -15.51 9.35
N TRP A 106 4.64 -15.21 9.53
CA TRP A 106 3.72 -14.86 8.45
C TRP A 106 4.20 -13.64 7.66
N LEU A 107 4.74 -12.62 8.34
CA LEU A 107 5.11 -11.38 7.68
C LEU A 107 6.31 -11.60 6.75
N ASN A 108 7.29 -12.41 7.16
CA ASN A 108 8.40 -12.77 6.28
C ASN A 108 7.94 -13.62 5.09
N LYS A 109 7.03 -14.58 5.30
CA LYS A 109 6.46 -15.40 4.20
C LYS A 109 5.72 -14.56 3.15
N ILE A 110 5.18 -13.40 3.53
CA ILE A 110 4.52 -12.48 2.60
C ILE A 110 5.52 -11.53 1.94
N THR A 111 6.51 -11.05 2.69
CA THR A 111 7.33 -9.90 2.28
C THR A 111 8.75 -10.24 1.83
N SER A 112 9.21 -11.49 1.95
CA SER A 112 10.59 -11.89 1.62
C SER A 112 11.00 -11.54 0.20
N ASP A 113 10.06 -11.65 -0.74
CA ASP A 113 10.32 -11.49 -2.17
C ASP A 113 9.93 -10.08 -2.65
N LEU A 114 9.48 -9.21 -1.73
CA LEU A 114 9.10 -7.84 -2.02
C LEU A 114 10.30 -6.90 -1.85
N LEU A 115 10.47 -5.98 -2.80
CA LEU A 115 11.40 -4.87 -2.61
C LEU A 115 10.95 -4.04 -1.41
N THR A 116 11.81 -4.00 -0.39
CA THR A 116 11.51 -3.32 0.88
C THR A 116 12.00 -1.88 0.86
N ILE A 117 11.11 -0.94 1.18
CA ILE A 117 11.43 0.47 1.40
C ILE A 117 11.95 0.69 2.81
N ASN A 118 13.12 1.32 2.92
CA ASN A 118 13.75 1.61 4.20
C ASN A 118 13.35 3.00 4.76
N LEU A 119 12.42 3.01 5.71
CA LEU A 119 11.98 4.22 6.42
C LEU A 119 12.59 4.32 7.84
N GLN A 120 13.61 3.52 8.15
CA GLN A 120 14.28 3.58 9.46
C GLN A 120 14.89 4.96 9.70
N GLY A 121 14.77 5.46 10.93
CA GLY A 121 15.31 6.76 11.32
C GLY A 121 14.71 7.95 10.56
N ILE A 122 13.51 7.79 10.01
CA ILE A 122 12.79 8.88 9.35
C ILE A 122 12.56 10.02 10.35
N ASN A 123 12.94 11.22 9.94
CA ASN A 123 12.83 12.46 10.71
C ASN A 123 12.68 13.64 9.74
N GLN A 124 12.53 14.86 10.25
CA GLN A 124 12.30 16.04 9.41
C GLN A 124 13.37 16.26 8.32
N ARG A 125 14.64 15.93 8.59
CA ARG A 125 15.76 16.20 7.67
C ARG A 125 15.80 15.25 6.47
N ASN A 126 15.30 14.04 6.63
CA ASN A 126 15.34 12.99 5.59
C ASN A 126 13.94 12.52 5.16
N PHE A 127 12.88 13.18 5.64
CA PHE A 127 11.50 12.82 5.36
C PHE A 127 11.24 12.80 3.85
N GLN A 128 11.55 13.91 3.17
CA GLN A 128 11.29 14.07 1.75
C GLN A 128 11.97 12.98 0.91
N GLU A 129 13.26 12.74 1.13
CA GLU A 129 14.02 11.72 0.39
C GLU A 129 13.44 10.32 0.58
N LYS A 130 13.11 9.94 1.82
CA LYS A 130 12.56 8.62 2.14
C LYS A 130 11.16 8.44 1.59
N ILE A 131 10.35 9.48 1.63
CA ILE A 131 8.97 9.45 1.14
C ILE A 131 8.90 9.48 -0.39
N ASN A 132 9.81 10.20 -1.07
CA ASN A 132 9.93 10.15 -2.53
C ASN A 132 10.21 8.73 -3.01
N LYS A 133 11.14 8.01 -2.37
CA LYS A 133 11.43 6.60 -2.69
C LYS A 133 10.20 5.69 -2.52
N LEU A 134 9.37 5.95 -1.50
CA LEU A 134 8.10 5.23 -1.32
C LEU A 134 7.11 5.56 -2.44
N GLN A 135 6.94 6.85 -2.75
CA GLN A 135 6.05 7.33 -3.80
C GLN A 135 6.43 6.79 -5.18
N GLU A 136 7.71 6.85 -5.55
CA GLU A 136 8.26 6.28 -6.79
C GLU A 136 7.93 4.79 -6.89
N LYS A 137 8.11 4.02 -5.80
CA LYS A 137 7.79 2.60 -5.81
C LYS A 137 6.30 2.34 -6.00
N ILE A 138 5.44 3.13 -5.36
CA ILE A 138 3.98 3.02 -5.50
C ILE A 138 3.58 3.32 -6.94
N ILE A 139 4.06 4.43 -7.51
CA ILE A 139 3.77 4.80 -8.91
C ILE A 139 4.23 3.71 -9.86
N TRP A 140 5.46 3.21 -9.70
CA TRP A 140 5.97 2.11 -10.53
C TRP A 140 5.07 0.87 -10.46
N LEU A 141 4.57 0.48 -9.29
CA LEU A 141 3.64 -0.65 -9.16
C LEU A 141 2.32 -0.40 -9.88
N LEU A 142 1.78 0.82 -9.79
CA LEU A 142 0.52 1.20 -10.43
C LEU A 142 0.65 1.18 -11.96
N GLU A 143 1.75 1.70 -12.50
CA GLU A 143 2.02 1.70 -13.95
C GLU A 143 2.20 0.28 -14.50
N ASN A 144 2.98 -0.57 -13.82
CA ASN A 144 3.21 -1.94 -14.28
C ASN A 144 1.93 -2.79 -14.21
N LYS A 145 1.08 -2.60 -13.19
CA LYS A 145 -0.21 -3.28 -13.11
C LYS A 145 -1.12 -2.89 -14.28
N THR A 146 -1.19 -1.59 -14.57
CA THR A 146 -2.00 -1.06 -15.69
C THR A 146 -1.54 -1.65 -17.03
N ASN A 147 -0.23 -1.70 -17.28
CA ASN A 147 0.31 -2.29 -18.49
C ASN A 147 -0.01 -3.79 -18.61
N SER A 148 0.06 -4.54 -17.51
CA SER A 148 -0.29 -5.97 -17.52
C SER A 148 -1.78 -6.22 -17.79
N GLU A 149 -2.68 -5.39 -17.25
CA GLU A 149 -4.13 -5.46 -17.49
C GLU A 149 -4.48 -5.12 -18.96
N ILE A 150 -3.81 -4.13 -19.55
CA ILE A 150 -3.98 -3.77 -20.96
C ILE A 150 -3.54 -4.91 -21.87
N LEU A 151 -2.34 -5.47 -21.63
CA LEU A 151 -1.82 -6.59 -22.41
C LEU A 151 -2.73 -7.81 -22.32
N SER A 152 -3.18 -8.19 -21.11
CA SER A 152 -4.10 -9.34 -20.97
C SER A 152 -5.39 -9.14 -21.76
N ASN A 153 -5.94 -7.94 -21.78
CA ASN A 153 -7.18 -7.65 -22.51
C ASN A 153 -6.99 -7.64 -24.03
N SER A 154 -5.83 -7.19 -24.53
CA SER A 154 -5.55 -7.20 -25.98
C SER A 154 -5.39 -8.62 -26.55
N PHE A 155 -4.86 -9.57 -25.77
CA PHE A 155 -4.72 -10.97 -26.23
C PHE A 155 -6.04 -11.74 -26.23
N VAL A 156 -7.04 -11.33 -25.43
CA VAL A 156 -8.36 -11.98 -25.42
C VAL A 156 -9.16 -11.60 -26.68
N ASP A 157 -9.03 -10.37 -27.17
CA ASP A 157 -9.78 -9.88 -28.33
C ASP A 157 -9.36 -10.57 -29.65
N GLU A 158 -8.08 -10.88 -29.82
CA GLU A 158 -7.59 -11.60 -31.02
C GLU A 158 -8.05 -13.07 -31.07
N SER A 159 -8.42 -13.67 -29.93
CA SER A 159 -8.89 -15.06 -29.87
C SER A 159 -10.37 -15.26 -30.23
N LEU A 160 -11.13 -14.17 -30.42
CA LEU A 160 -12.55 -14.19 -30.81
C LEU A 160 -12.77 -13.96 -32.32
N ILE A 161 -11.68 -13.85 -33.10
CA ILE A 161 -11.71 -13.63 -34.56
C ILE A 161 -11.32 -14.91 -35.34
N GLY A 162 -11.34 -16.08 -34.68
CA GLY A 162 -11.02 -17.39 -35.27
C GLY A 162 -12.23 -18.29 -35.43
#